data_AF-A0A928D108-F1
#
_entry.id   AF-A0A928D108-F1
#
_cell.length_a   1.000
_cell.length_b   1.000
_cell.length_c   1.000
_cell.angle_alpha   90.00
_cell.angle_beta   90.00
_cell.angle_gamma   90.00
#
_symmetry.space_group_name_H-M   'P 1'
#
loop_
_entity.id
_entity.type
_entity.pdbx_description
1 polymer ?
#
loop_
_entity_poly.entity_id
_entity_poly.type
_entity_poly.pdbx_seq_one_letter_code
_entity_poly.pdbx_strand_id
1 'polypeptide(L)'
;MIIAVSGEFGDDIRKMVYYRIENGRILERETVNAVEGPLDQLGAQLNSLKIDLLITGKISREVELGLFDMGINLISGVNGESDKILSAYLDGSLKF
;
A
#
# COMPACT_ATOMS: atom_id res chain seq x y z
N MET A 1 5.56 -8.36 -8.98
CA MET A 1 5.53 -7.37 -7.87
C MET A 1 4.09 -7.14 -7.47
N ILE A 2 3.79 -7.10 -6.18
CA ILE A 2 2.46 -6.83 -5.64
C ILE A 2 2.49 -5.49 -4.91
N ILE A 3 1.64 -4.56 -5.35
CA ILE A 3 1.54 -3.22 -4.79
C ILE A 3 0.19 -3.08 -4.09
N ALA A 4 0.19 -2.59 -2.85
CA ALA A 4 -1.01 -2.14 -2.17
C ALA A 4 -1.11 -0.61 -2.25
N VAL A 5 -2.30 -0.09 -2.53
CA VAL A 5 -2.57 1.36 -2.53
C VAL A 5 -3.75 1.66 -1.61
N SER A 6 -3.53 2.56 -0.65
CA SER A 6 -4.56 3.09 0.25
C SER A 6 -4.58 4.61 0.20
N GLY A 7 -5.73 5.22 -0.12
CA GLY A 7 -5.88 6.67 -0.22
C GLY A 7 -5.67 7.43 1.10
N GLU A 8 -5.88 6.78 2.24
CA GLU A 8 -5.65 7.32 3.59
C GLU A 8 -5.03 6.22 4.47
N PHE A 9 -4.14 6.56 5.40
CA PHE A 9 -3.65 5.67 6.45
C PHE A 9 -3.97 6.31 7.82
N GLY A 10 -4.50 5.53 8.77
CA GLY A 10 -4.97 6.02 10.07
C GLY A 10 -6.04 5.10 10.69
N ASP A 11 -6.72 5.57 11.74
CA ASP A 11 -7.77 4.80 12.46
C ASP A 11 -9.00 4.45 11.57
N ASP A 12 -9.12 5.02 10.38
CA ASP A 12 -10.26 4.86 9.46
C ASP A 12 -9.89 4.17 8.12
N ILE A 13 -8.79 3.40 8.05
CA ILE A 13 -8.56 2.58 6.84
C ILE A 13 -9.61 1.48 6.77
N ARG A 14 -10.59 1.68 5.89
CA ARG A 14 -11.62 0.65 5.66
C ARG A 14 -11.28 -0.26 4.50
N LYS A 15 -10.50 0.20 3.51
CA LYS A 15 -10.23 -0.53 2.27
C LYS A 15 -8.85 -0.23 1.70
N MET A 16 -8.17 -1.27 1.24
CA MET A 16 -6.98 -1.17 0.39
C MET A 16 -7.28 -1.84 -0.94
N VAL A 17 -6.69 -1.32 -2.01
CA VAL A 17 -6.68 -2.01 -3.30
C VAL A 17 -5.30 -2.58 -3.51
N TYR A 18 -5.23 -3.87 -3.77
CA TYR A 18 -3.98 -4.51 -4.12
C TYR A 18 -3.94 -4.80 -5.62
N TYR A 19 -2.73 -4.76 -6.17
CA TYR A 19 -2.46 -4.93 -7.58
C TYR A 19 -1.32 -5.92 -7.76
N ARG A 20 -1.57 -7.00 -8.50
CA ARG A 20 -0.51 -7.89 -8.96
C ARG A 20 -0.01 -7.37 -10.29
N ILE A 21 1.28 -7.07 -10.38
CA ILE A 21 1.91 -6.47 -11.55
C ILE A 21 3.03 -7.37 -12.04
N GLU A 22 2.96 -7.74 -13.32
CA GLU A 22 4.03 -8.40 -14.05
C GLU A 22 4.30 -7.65 -15.35
N ASN A 23 5.59 -7.43 -15.64
CA ASN A 23 6.03 -6.77 -16.89
C ASN A 23 5.33 -5.42 -17.14
N GLY A 24 5.09 -4.65 -16.06
CA GLY A 24 4.42 -3.35 -16.12
C GLY A 24 2.91 -3.40 -16.36
N ARG A 25 2.28 -4.59 -16.31
CA ARG A 25 0.83 -4.77 -16.53
C ARG A 25 0.15 -5.27 -15.27
N ILE A 26 -1.03 -4.74 -15.00
CA ILE A 26 -1.91 -5.21 -13.91
C ILE A 26 -2.51 -6.55 -14.34
N LEU A 27 -2.18 -7.61 -13.63
CA LEU A 27 -2.76 -8.93 -13.82
C LEU A 27 -3.98 -9.15 -12.93
N GLU A 28 -3.94 -8.65 -11.69
CA GLU A 28 -5.02 -8.77 -10.72
C GLU A 28 -5.21 -7.45 -9.98
N ARG A 29 -6.47 -7.18 -9.63
CA ARG A 29 -6.90 -6.06 -8.80
C ARG A 29 -8.02 -6.54 -7.91
N GLU A 30 -7.84 -6.45 -6.60
CA GLU A 30 -8.94 -6.67 -5.66
C GLU A 30 -8.89 -5.63 -4.54
N THR A 31 -10.08 -5.30 -4.07
CA THR A 31 -10.31 -4.39 -2.96
C THR A 31 -10.57 -5.24 -1.73
N VAL A 32 -9.68 -5.15 -0.75
CA VAL A 32 -9.79 -5.83 0.54
C VAL A 32 -10.09 -4.81 1.62
N ASN A 33 -10.77 -5.24 2.68
CA ASN A 33 -10.84 -4.41 3.88
C ASN A 33 -9.46 -4.43 4.56
N ALA A 34 -8.99 -3.26 4.98
CA ALA A 34 -7.79 -3.22 5.81
C ALA A 34 -8.14 -3.73 7.20
N VAL A 35 -7.21 -4.44 7.82
CA VAL A 35 -7.34 -4.80 9.22
C VAL A 35 -7.06 -3.54 10.04
N GLU A 36 -8.08 -3.05 10.72
CA GLU A 36 -7.93 -2.06 11.79
C GLU A 36 -7.25 -2.74 12.98
N GLY A 37 -6.12 -2.20 13.43
CA GLY A 37 -5.40 -2.80 14.54
C GLY A 37 -3.96 -2.29 14.68
N PRO A 38 -3.25 -2.77 15.71
CA PRO A 38 -1.83 -2.46 15.90
C PRO A 38 -0.98 -2.91 14.70
N LEU A 39 0.20 -2.30 14.57
CA LEU A 39 1.13 -2.45 13.45
C LEU A 39 1.45 -3.90 13.08
N ASP A 40 1.49 -4.77 14.07
CA ASP A 40 1.72 -6.20 13.94
C ASP A 40 0.62 -6.90 13.11
N GLN A 41 -0.65 -6.53 13.29
CA GLN A 41 -1.76 -7.12 12.54
C GLN A 41 -1.76 -6.68 11.07
N LEU A 42 -1.50 -5.39 10.84
CA LEU A 42 -1.41 -4.85 9.49
C LEU A 42 -0.21 -5.42 8.74
N GLY A 43 0.95 -5.47 9.39
CA GLY A 43 2.15 -6.12 8.87
C GLY A 43 1.92 -7.59 8.54
N ALA A 44 1.21 -8.33 9.41
CA ALA A 44 0.82 -9.71 9.14
C ALA A 44 -0.13 -9.84 7.92
N GLN A 45 -1.10 -8.94 7.77
CA GLN A 45 -1.98 -8.91 6.60
C GLN A 45 -1.18 -8.69 5.32
N LEU A 46 -0.32 -7.66 5.29
CA LEU A 46 0.52 -7.31 4.14
C LEU A 46 1.48 -8.46 3.78
N ASN A 47 2.10 -9.10 4.78
CA ASN A 47 2.95 -10.27 4.58
C ASN A 47 2.16 -11.47 4.04
N SER A 48 0.94 -11.72 4.52
CA SER A 48 0.11 -12.82 4.01
C SER A 48 -0.27 -12.62 2.53
N LEU A 49 -0.49 -11.36 2.15
CA LEU A 49 -0.78 -10.93 0.77
C LEU A 49 0.49 -10.81 -0.09
N LYS A 50 1.68 -10.99 0.50
CA LYS A 50 2.99 -10.86 -0.16
C LYS A 50 3.16 -9.49 -0.84
N ILE A 51 2.73 -8.44 -0.16
CA ILE A 51 2.88 -7.06 -0.64
C ILE A 51 4.38 -6.69 -0.63
N ASP A 52 4.89 -6.25 -1.77
CA ASP A 52 6.28 -5.78 -1.92
C ASP A 52 6.40 -4.27 -1.61
N LEU A 53 5.34 -3.52 -1.91
CA LEU A 53 5.27 -2.07 -1.78
C LEU A 53 3.87 -1.64 -1.35
N LEU A 54 3.81 -0.79 -0.33
CA LEU A 54 2.61 -0.07 0.08
C LEU A 54 2.73 1.41 -0.31
N ILE A 55 1.75 1.93 -1.02
CA ILE A 55 1.61 3.36 -1.33
C ILE A 55 0.43 3.90 -0.53
N THR A 56 0.67 4.95 0.25
CA THR A 56 -0.37 5.53 1.08
C THR A 56 -0.24 7.04 1.30
N GLY A 57 -1.30 7.63 1.85
CA GLY A 57 -1.34 9.01 2.30
C GLY A 57 -0.57 9.21 3.60
N LYS A 58 -1.24 9.68 4.64
CA LYS A 58 -0.61 9.97 5.93
C LYS A 58 -0.37 8.70 6.71
N ILE A 59 0.85 8.46 7.18
CA ILE A 59 1.19 7.32 8.06
C ILE A 59 2.02 7.84 9.23
N SER A 60 1.93 7.19 10.39
CA SER A 60 2.81 7.52 11.51
C SER A 60 4.21 6.95 11.28
N ARG A 61 5.23 7.67 11.74
CA ARG A 61 6.64 7.24 11.60
C ARG A 61 6.91 5.87 12.24
N GLU A 62 6.23 5.56 13.34
CA GLU A 62 6.35 4.28 14.03
C GLU A 62 5.88 3.12 13.15
N VAL A 63 4.77 3.31 12.44
CA VAL A 63 4.22 2.33 11.50
C VAL A 63 5.12 2.18 10.28
N GLU A 64 5.63 3.28 9.73
CA GLU A 64 6.59 3.25 8.62
C GLU A 64 7.85 2.44 8.98
N LEU A 65 8.43 2.68 10.16
CA LEU A 65 9.61 1.94 10.61
C LEU A 65 9.34 0.45 10.81
N GLY A 66 8.21 0.07 11.42
CA GLY A 66 7.93 -1.35 11.62
C GLY A 66 7.58 -2.09 10.33
N LEU A 67 6.97 -1.43 9.34
CA LEU A 67 6.78 -2.02 8.00
C LEU A 67 8.12 -2.19 7.28
N PHE A 68 9.03 -1.23 7.41
CA PHE A 68 10.38 -1.32 6.87
C PHE A 68 11.17 -2.49 7.49
N ASP A 69 11.07 -2.68 8.81
CA ASP A 69 11.68 -3.82 9.51
C ASP A 69 11.11 -5.18 9.06
N MET A 70 9.88 -5.20 8.55
CA MET A 70 9.24 -6.37 7.94
C MET A 70 9.63 -6.59 6.46
N GLY A 71 10.45 -5.71 5.89
CA GLY A 71 10.89 -5.78 4.49
C GLY A 71 9.87 -5.24 3.48
N ILE A 72 8.83 -4.54 3.93
CA ILE A 72 7.81 -3.93 3.09
C ILE A 72 8.26 -2.52 2.75
N ASN A 73 8.38 -2.21 1.45
CA ASN A 73 8.68 -0.85 1.02
C ASN A 73 7.44 0.04 1.19
N LEU A 74 7.65 1.31 1.51
CA LEU A 74 6.57 2.27 1.74
C LEU A 74 6.80 3.56 0.96
N ILE A 75 5.75 4.06 0.33
CA ILE A 75 5.63 5.42 -0.18
C ILE A 75 4.48 6.07 0.58
N SER A 76 4.77 7.14 1.32
CA SER A 76 3.78 7.91 2.08
C SER A 76 3.58 9.31 1.48
N GLY A 77 2.53 10.03 1.87
CA GLY A 77 2.24 11.39 1.38
C GLY A 77 1.38 11.44 0.11
N VAL A 78 0.92 10.30 -0.39
CA VAL A 78 0.15 10.21 -1.64
C VAL A 78 -1.35 10.23 -1.35
N ASN A 79 -2.08 11.20 -1.94
CA ASN A 79 -3.53 11.25 -1.87
C ASN A 79 -4.12 11.16 -3.29
N GLY A 80 -5.22 10.42 -3.44
CA GLY A 80 -5.90 10.26 -4.71
C GLY A 80 -6.54 8.89 -4.88
N GLU A 81 -7.03 8.66 -6.10
CA GLU A 81 -7.66 7.40 -6.50
C GLU A 81 -6.59 6.31 -6.73
N SER A 82 -6.81 5.10 -6.19
CA SER A 82 -5.81 4.02 -6.21
C SER A 82 -5.27 3.69 -7.61
N ASP A 83 -6.15 3.68 -8.62
CA ASP A 83 -5.75 3.38 -10.01
C ASP A 83 -4.87 4.50 -10.60
N LYS A 84 -5.14 5.77 -10.26
CA LYS A 84 -4.33 6.91 -10.72
C LYS A 84 -2.98 6.94 -10.03
N ILE A 85 -2.94 6.67 -8.73
CA ILE A 85 -1.71 6.55 -7.96
C ILE A 85 -0.84 5.45 -8.54
N LEU A 86 -1.43 4.29 -8.82
CA LEU A 86 -0.67 3.19 -9.39
C LEU A 86 -0.15 3.52 -10.79
N SER A 87 -0.99 4.11 -11.65
CA SER A 87 -0.56 4.52 -12.98
C SER A 87 0.63 5.50 -12.89
N ALA A 88 0.52 6.50 -12.01
CA ALA A 88 1.59 7.48 -11.78
C ALA A 88 2.86 6.85 -11.18
N TYR A 89 2.71 5.78 -10.38
CA TYR A 89 3.86 5.03 -9.88
C TYR A 89 4.57 4.29 -11.01
N LEU A 90 3.81 3.60 -11.87
CA LEU A 90 4.34 2.81 -12.98
C LEU A 90 4.97 3.66 -14.09
N ASP A 91 4.47 4.88 -14.29
CA ASP A 91 5.01 5.81 -15.28
C ASP A 91 6.14 6.71 -14.72
N GLY A 92 6.42 6.64 -13.42
CA GLY A 92 7.45 7.43 -12.74
C GLY A 92 7.08 8.91 -12.51
N SER A 93 5.82 9.29 -12.69
CA SER A 93 5.31 10.66 -12.49
C SER A 93 4.69 10.89 -11.11
N LEU A 94 4.60 9.86 -10.27
CA LEU A 94 4.05 9.96 -8.92
C LEU A 94 4.85 10.98 -8.09
N LYS A 95 4.13 11.93 -7.48
CA LYS A 95 4.68 12.95 -6.60
C LYS A 95 4.24 12.66 -5.16
N PHE A 96 5.19 12.64 -4.25
CA PHE A 96 5.01 12.39 -2.82
C PHE A 96 6.05 13.13 -2.00
#